data_AF-D6V8Y7-F1
#
_entry.id   AF-D6V8Y7-F1
#
_cell.length_a   1.000
_cell.length_b   1.000
_cell.length_c   1.000
_cell.angle_alpha   90.00
_cell.angle_beta   90.00
_cell.angle_gamma   90.00
#
_symmetry.space_group_name_H-M   'P 1'
#
loop_
_entity.id
_entity.type
_entity.pdbx_description
1 polymer ?
#
loop_
_entity_poly.entity_id
_entity_poly.type
_entity_poly.pdbx_seq_one_letter_code
_entity_poly.pdbx_strand_id
1 'polypeptide(L)'
;MAQDSQNSSVHALELPPLNPATTPNEVVPFLIGSTVGEIERELVLQTLVRCGGNRTRAARVLGVSVRTLRNKIRQYSSDGVEVPAHS
;
A
#
# COMPACT_ATOMS: atom_id res chain seq x y z
N MET A 1 4.57 -27.54 41.72
CA MET A 1 5.97 -27.77 41.29
C MET A 1 5.88 -28.74 40.11
N ALA A 2 6.05 -28.36 38.86
CA ALA A 2 6.43 -27.14 38.18
C ALA A 2 5.62 -27.14 36.84
N GLN A 3 5.20 -25.98 36.32
CA GLN A 3 5.72 -25.40 35.05
C GLN A 3 5.51 -26.31 33.83
N ASP A 4 5.08 -25.88 32.67
CA ASP A 4 4.92 -24.57 32.05
C ASP A 4 4.31 -24.85 30.66
N SER A 5 4.17 -23.80 29.87
CA SER A 5 4.16 -23.84 28.40
C SER A 5 2.76 -23.91 27.78
N GLN A 6 2.07 -22.77 27.70
CA GLN A 6 2.19 -21.87 26.54
C GLN A 6 1.90 -22.59 25.23
N ASN A 7 0.61 -22.79 24.91
CA ASN A 7 0.22 -22.95 23.52
C ASN A 7 0.26 -21.57 22.83
N SER A 8 1.46 -20.98 22.79
CA SER A 8 1.84 -19.88 21.92
C SER A 8 1.97 -20.43 20.50
N SER A 9 0.83 -20.71 19.87
CA SER A 9 0.80 -21.05 18.46
C SER A 9 0.51 -19.77 17.68
N VAL A 10 1.60 -19.09 17.34
CA VAL A 10 1.78 -18.31 16.10
C VAL A 10 0.48 -18.10 15.31
N HIS A 11 -0.22 -17.00 15.58
CA HIS A 11 -1.03 -16.41 14.52
C HIS A 11 -0.03 -15.94 13.47
N ALA A 12 0.28 -16.84 12.52
CA ALA A 12 0.77 -16.44 11.21
C ALA A 12 -0.10 -15.26 10.78
N LEU A 13 0.54 -14.18 10.34
CA LEU A 13 -0.14 -13.02 9.79
C LEU A 13 -0.94 -13.48 8.58
N GLU A 14 -2.16 -13.98 8.82
CA GLU A 14 -3.12 -14.34 7.79
C GLU A 14 -3.43 -13.01 7.12
N LEU A 15 -2.77 -12.75 6.00
CA LEU A 15 -3.01 -11.57 5.20
C LEU A 15 -4.50 -11.54 4.89
N PRO A 16 -5.19 -10.41 5.08
CA PRO A 16 -6.61 -10.34 4.83
C PRO A 16 -6.86 -10.75 3.37
N PRO A 17 -7.92 -11.54 3.09
CA PRO A 17 -8.25 -11.88 1.72
C PRO A 17 -8.37 -10.58 0.93
N LEU A 18 -7.71 -10.50 -0.24
CA LEU A 18 -7.72 -9.34 -1.15
C LEU A 18 -9.11 -9.17 -1.79
N ASN A 19 -10.09 -8.89 -0.94
CA ASN A 19 -11.49 -8.71 -1.22
C ASN A 19 -11.79 -7.21 -1.13
N PRO A 20 -12.60 -6.63 -2.05
CA PRO A 20 -13.03 -5.23 -1.96
C PRO A 20 -13.75 -4.82 -0.65
N ALA A 21 -14.07 -5.77 0.25
CA ALA A 21 -14.68 -5.55 1.55
C ALA A 21 -13.67 -5.30 2.68
N THR A 22 -12.36 -5.45 2.47
CA THR A 22 -11.37 -5.18 3.52
C THR A 22 -11.42 -3.71 3.91
N THR A 23 -11.67 -3.44 5.18
CA THR A 23 -11.76 -2.06 5.69
C THR A 23 -10.38 -1.51 6.04
N PRO A 24 -10.17 -0.18 6.03
CA PRO A 24 -8.87 0.39 6.41
C PRO A 24 -8.39 -0.06 7.80
N ASN A 25 -9.29 -0.23 8.76
CA ASN A 25 -8.94 -0.63 10.13
C ASN A 25 -8.37 -2.05 10.21
N GLU A 26 -8.75 -2.94 9.28
CA GLU A 26 -8.19 -4.29 9.19
C GLU A 26 -6.80 -4.30 8.56
N VAL A 27 -6.47 -3.31 7.72
CA VAL A 27 -5.18 -3.22 7.02
C VAL A 27 -4.11 -2.54 7.90
N VAL A 28 -4.49 -1.55 8.71
CA VAL A 28 -3.55 -0.74 9.51
C VAL A 28 -2.57 -1.55 10.36
N PRO A 29 -2.96 -2.63 11.06
CA PRO A 29 -2.02 -3.45 11.83
C PRO A 29 -0.85 -4.00 11.01
N PHE A 30 -1.06 -4.27 9.72
CA PHE A 30 -0.02 -4.78 8.80
C PHE A 30 0.93 -3.69 8.30
N LEU A 31 0.62 -2.41 8.52
CA LEU A 31 1.44 -1.27 8.09
C LEU A 31 2.38 -0.77 9.20
N ILE A 32 2.22 -1.25 10.43
CA ILE A 32 3.04 -0.84 11.58
C ILE A 32 4.49 -1.24 11.35
N GLY A 33 5.40 -0.27 11.50
CA GLY A 33 6.84 -0.44 11.24
C GLY A 33 7.28 0.07 9.86
N SER A 34 6.34 0.33 8.94
CA SER A 34 6.62 1.04 7.70
C SER A 34 6.51 2.56 7.91
N THR A 35 7.31 3.33 7.19
CA THR A 35 7.17 4.79 7.16
C THR A 35 5.94 5.19 6.33
N VAL A 36 5.38 6.36 6.63
CA VAL A 36 4.29 6.94 5.82
C VAL A 36 4.69 7.06 4.35
N GLY A 37 5.94 7.41 4.08
CA GLY A 37 6.45 7.53 2.70
C GLY A 37 6.46 6.21 1.94
N GLU A 38 6.80 5.10 2.59
CA GLU A 38 6.77 3.76 1.97
C GLU A 38 5.34 3.30 1.68
N ILE A 39 4.44 3.47 2.65
CA ILE A 39 3.01 3.13 2.50
C ILE A 39 2.40 3.96 1.37
N GLU A 40 2.64 5.27 1.36
CA GLU A 40 2.10 6.17 0.35
C GLU A 40 2.65 5.83 -1.04
N ARG A 41 3.96 5.53 -1.15
CA ARG A 41 4.59 5.12 -2.41
C ARG A 41 3.95 3.86 -2.95
N GLU A 42 3.85 2.82 -2.14
CA GLU A 42 3.26 1.55 -2.56
C GLU A 42 1.79 1.70 -2.98
N LEU A 43 1.02 2.45 -2.19
CA LEU A 43 -0.38 2.73 -2.49
C LEU A 43 -0.55 3.46 -3.84
N VAL A 44 0.32 4.44 -4.12
CA VAL A 44 0.33 5.16 -5.40
C VAL A 44 0.68 4.24 -6.57
N LEU A 45 1.75 3.45 -6.44
CA LEU A 45 2.23 2.56 -7.50
C LEU A 45 1.20 1.47 -7.83
N GLN A 46 0.64 0.79 -6.82
CA GLN A 46 -0.38 -0.23 -7.02
C GLN A 46 -1.65 0.35 -7.64
N THR A 47 -2.03 1.57 -7.26
CA THR A 47 -3.18 2.24 -7.87
C THR A 47 -2.91 2.59 -9.34
N LEU A 48 -1.69 3.00 -9.69
CA LEU A 48 -1.29 3.21 -11.08
C LEU A 48 -1.33 1.91 -11.88
N VAL A 49 -0.82 0.80 -11.35
CA VAL A 49 -0.92 -0.53 -11.99
C VAL A 49 -2.38 -0.90 -12.24
N ARG A 50 -3.24 -0.80 -11.22
CA ARG A 50 -4.68 -1.06 -11.32
C ARG A 50 -5.38 -0.16 -12.35
N CYS A 51 -4.86 1.03 -12.59
CA CYS A 51 -5.38 1.98 -13.57
C CYS A 51 -4.67 1.92 -14.93
N GLY A 52 -3.78 0.95 -15.17
CA GLY A 52 -3.01 0.83 -16.42
C GLY A 52 -2.13 2.06 -16.70
N GLY A 53 -1.53 2.65 -15.67
CA GLY A 53 -0.71 3.86 -15.75
C GLY A 53 -1.51 5.17 -15.92
N ASN A 54 -2.84 5.12 -16.03
CA ASN A 54 -3.66 6.32 -16.22
C ASN A 54 -3.68 7.20 -14.97
N ARG A 55 -2.89 8.28 -15.00
CA ARG A 55 -2.69 9.21 -13.88
C ARG A 55 -3.98 9.90 -13.45
N THR A 56 -4.84 10.30 -14.39
CA THR A 56 -6.10 10.99 -14.05
C THR A 56 -7.07 10.05 -13.33
N ARG A 57 -7.14 8.79 -13.76
CA ARG A 57 -7.95 7.77 -13.09
C ARG A 57 -7.38 7.42 -11.71
N ALA A 58 -6.07 7.20 -11.61
CA ALA A 58 -5.41 6.89 -10.34
C ALA A 58 -5.57 8.01 -9.30
N ALA A 59 -5.43 9.27 -9.71
CA ALA A 59 -5.64 10.42 -8.81
C ALA A 59 -7.06 10.45 -8.24
N ARG A 60 -8.06 10.12 -9.07
CA ARG A 60 -9.46 10.03 -8.65
C ARG A 60 -9.69 8.90 -7.65
N VAL A 61 -9.10 7.72 -7.87
CA VAL A 61 -9.18 6.57 -6.96
C VAL A 61 -8.56 6.91 -5.60
N LEU A 62 -7.42 7.61 -5.61
CA LEU A 62 -6.70 8.02 -4.40
C LEU A 62 -7.33 9.22 -3.68
N GLY A 63 -8.28 9.92 -4.31
CA GLY A 63 -8.88 11.13 -3.74
C GLY A 63 -7.91 12.33 -3.68
N VAL A 64 -6.91 12.39 -4.58
CA VAL A 64 -5.93 13.49 -4.65
C VAL A 64 -6.03 14.24 -5.97
N SER A 65 -5.45 15.44 -6.03
CA SER A 65 -5.35 16.18 -7.30
C SER A 65 -4.38 15.47 -8.27
N VAL A 66 -4.65 15.57 -9.58
CA VAL A 66 -3.73 15.08 -10.62
C VAL A 66 -2.35 15.73 -10.50
N ARG A 67 -2.28 16.99 -10.04
CA ARG A 67 -1.02 17.69 -9.77
C ARG A 67 -0.22 17.00 -8.67
N THR A 68 -0.86 16.67 -7.55
CA THR A 68 -0.25 15.94 -6.45
C THR A 68 0.31 14.61 -6.92
N LEU A 69 -0.48 13.83 -7.66
CA LEU A 69 -0.04 12.54 -8.19
C LEU A 69 1.17 12.69 -9.14
N ARG A 70 1.15 13.67 -10.04
CA ARG A 70 2.28 13.95 -10.94
C ARG A 70 3.55 14.33 -10.17
N ASN A 71 3.43 15.09 -9.10
CA ASN A 71 4.57 15.45 -8.25
C ASN A 71 5.16 14.20 -7.59
N LYS A 72 4.32 13.32 -7.04
CA LYS A 72 4.76 12.04 -6.46
C LYS A 72 5.44 11.13 -7.48
N ILE A 73 4.87 11.00 -8.67
CA ILE A 73 5.50 10.23 -9.77
C ILE A 73 6.90 10.77 -10.12
N ARG A 74 7.05 12.09 -10.20
CA ARG A 74 8.35 12.72 -10.49
C ARG A 74 9.36 12.43 -9.38
N GLN A 75 8.94 12.55 -8.12
CA GLN A 75 9.77 12.23 -6.96
C GLN A 75 10.21 10.75 -6.99
N TYR A 76 9.28 9.82 -7.20
CA TYR A 76 9.61 8.39 -7.26
C TYR A 76 10.59 8.09 -8.41
N SER A 77 10.39 8.73 -9.56
CA SER A 77 11.31 8.58 -10.69
C SER A 77 12.71 9.14 -10.37
N SER A 78 12.81 10.28 -9.66
CA SER A 78 14.10 10.84 -9.25
C SER A 78 14.80 9.99 -8.19
N ASP A 79 14.02 9.30 -7.36
CA ASP A 79 14.50 8.39 -6.32
C ASP A 79 14.86 7.00 -6.90
N GLY A 80 14.79 6.82 -8.22
CA GLY A 80 15.16 5.60 -8.92
C GLY A 80 14.08 4.49 -8.88
N VAL A 81 12.86 4.83 -8.47
CA VAL A 81 11.73 3.90 -8.40
C VAL A 81 11.07 3.76 -9.77
N GLU A 82 10.82 2.53 -10.19
CA GLU A 82 10.09 2.25 -11.43
C GLU A 82 8.62 2.66 -11.29
N VAL A 83 8.16 3.56 -12.17
CA VAL A 83 6.77 4.02 -12.18
C VAL A 83 6.05 3.44 -13.39
N PRO A 84 4.88 2.80 -13.22
CA PRO A 84 4.07 2.30 -14.33
C PRO A 84 3.75 3.41 -15.35
N ALA A 85 4.19 3.21 -16.59
CA ALA A 85 3.89 4.10 -17.70
C ALA A 85 2.49 3.80 -18.28
N HIS A 86 1.91 4.81 -18.93
CA HIS A 86 0.70 4.64 -19.74
C HIS A 86 1.11 4.58 -21.21
N SER A 87 0.66 3.56 -21.94
CA SER A 87 0.80 3.44 -23.40
C SER A 87 -0.10 4.41 -24.14
#